data_AF-A0A7J7G2I9-F1
#
_entry.id   AF-A0A7J7G2I9-F1
#
_cell.length_a   1.000
_cell.length_b   1.000
_cell.length_c   1.000
_cell.angle_alpha   90.00
_cell.angle_beta   90.00
_cell.angle_gamma   90.00
#
_symmetry.space_group_name_H-M   'P 1'
#
loop_
_entity.id
_entity.type
_entity.pdbx_description
1 polymer ?
#
loop_
_entity_poly.entity_id
_entity_poly.type
_entity_poly.pdbx_seq_one_letter_code
_entity_poly.pdbx_strand_id
1 'polypeptide(L)'
;MPPKESPQIPLSPNLRSDRHSNIFPYSSINYSVCSGVKMVYHSSFVDEEGVTKACGCPLLPLKSHIKGPAPVSNQDRTDIVDEAITFFRANVFFRNFDIKSSADKLLIYLTFYINVALKRLEGCRTLAEGTKAIINLGLEDVPVPGESGFPFPGLFALPQSRKESELFRNYLKQIREETSGRLLSVAYRPNGTPNKWWLAFAKRKFMNIIVP
;
A
#
# COMPACT_ATOMS: atom_id res chain seq x y z
N MET A 1 -29.56 -71.92 1.73
CA MET A 1 -28.22 -71.73 1.15
C MET A 1 -27.47 -70.69 1.97
N PRO A 2 -26.37 -71.02 2.67
CA PRO A 2 -25.44 -70.02 3.17
C PRO A 2 -24.19 -69.92 2.27
N PRO A 3 -23.53 -68.76 2.24
CA PRO A 3 -22.07 -68.75 2.16
C PRO A 3 -21.48 -67.86 3.28
N LYS A 4 -20.74 -68.48 4.21
CA LYS A 4 -19.27 -68.45 4.35
C LYS A 4 -18.75 -67.27 5.18
N GLU A 5 -18.51 -67.55 6.47
CA GLU A 5 -17.64 -66.79 7.39
C GLU A 5 -16.16 -67.08 7.13
N SER A 6 -15.30 -66.06 7.30
CA SER A 6 -13.95 -66.10 7.92
C SER A 6 -13.47 -64.65 8.18
N PRO A 7 -12.45 -64.39 9.02
CA PRO A 7 -12.46 -64.41 10.48
C PRO A 7 -12.06 -63.07 11.14
N GLN A 8 -12.38 -62.94 12.43
CA GLN A 8 -12.17 -61.79 13.32
C GLN A 8 -10.70 -61.52 13.67
N ILE A 9 -10.33 -60.24 13.79
CA ILE A 9 -9.08 -59.76 14.41
C ILE A 9 -9.46 -59.09 15.75
N PRO A 10 -8.79 -59.42 16.88
CA PRO A 10 -9.25 -59.01 18.20
C PRO A 10 -8.88 -57.55 18.55
N LEU A 11 -9.89 -56.80 18.98
CA LEU A 11 -9.76 -55.54 19.72
C LEU A 11 -9.33 -55.83 21.16
N SER A 12 -8.32 -55.11 21.66
CA SER A 12 -8.01 -55.03 23.09
C SER A 12 -8.21 -53.60 23.62
N PRO A 13 -8.53 -53.44 24.92
CA PRO A 13 -9.33 -52.33 25.44
C PRO A 13 -8.54 -51.32 26.29
N ASN A 14 -9.09 -50.10 26.35
CA ASN A 14 -9.12 -49.09 27.42
C ASN A 14 -7.84 -48.79 28.26
N LEU A 15 -7.46 -47.51 28.37
CA LEU A 15 -7.66 -46.70 29.59
C LEU A 15 -7.12 -45.25 29.46
N ARG A 16 -8.01 -44.28 29.74
CA ARG A 16 -7.87 -43.10 30.61
C ARG A 16 -6.80 -42.00 30.36
N SER A 17 -7.32 -40.80 30.09
CA SER A 17 -7.08 -39.50 30.77
C SER A 17 -5.85 -39.39 31.70
N ASP A 18 -4.93 -38.46 31.45
CA ASP A 18 -4.89 -37.14 32.12
C ASP A 18 -3.65 -36.30 31.75
N ARG A 19 -3.74 -35.01 32.11
CA ARG A 19 -2.88 -33.85 31.80
C ARG A 19 -1.51 -33.83 32.50
N HIS A 20 -0.65 -32.91 31.98
CA HIS A 20 0.62 -32.37 32.50
C HIS A 20 1.86 -33.25 32.20
N SER A 21 3.04 -32.75 31.84
CA SER A 21 3.66 -31.41 31.89
C SER A 21 4.89 -31.40 30.97
N ASN A 22 5.32 -30.19 30.60
CA ASN A 22 6.54 -29.78 29.90
C ASN A 22 7.78 -30.67 30.09
N ILE A 23 8.62 -30.74 29.03
CA ILE A 23 10.00 -30.21 28.96
C ILE A 23 10.67 -30.85 27.72
N PHE A 24 10.95 -30.06 26.67
CA PHE A 24 11.98 -30.39 25.69
C PHE A 24 12.92 -29.18 25.53
N PRO A 25 14.26 -29.39 25.59
CA PRO A 25 15.23 -28.32 25.67
C PRO A 25 15.47 -27.70 24.28
N TYR A 26 15.41 -26.37 24.20
CA TYR A 26 15.80 -25.61 23.01
C TYR A 26 17.33 -25.59 22.92
N SER A 27 17.87 -26.40 22.01
CA SER A 27 19.24 -26.26 21.52
C SER A 27 19.40 -24.92 20.80
N SER A 28 20.39 -24.14 21.20
CA SER A 28 20.75 -22.84 20.63
C SER A 28 21.15 -22.98 19.15
N ILE A 29 20.24 -22.62 18.25
CA ILE A 29 20.57 -22.39 16.84
C ILE A 29 21.21 -21.01 16.76
N ASN A 30 22.51 -20.98 16.47
CA ASN A 30 23.22 -19.77 16.09
C ASN A 30 22.64 -19.27 14.76
N TYR A 31 21.73 -18.30 14.81
CA TYR A 31 21.38 -17.52 13.63
C TYR A 31 22.55 -16.57 13.35
N SER A 32 23.38 -16.96 12.38
CA SER A 32 24.25 -16.02 11.69
C SER A 32 23.38 -14.87 11.18
N VAL A 33 23.61 -13.66 11.70
CA VAL A 33 22.98 -12.44 11.22
C VAL A 33 23.59 -12.14 9.86
N CYS A 34 23.05 -12.75 8.80
CA CYS A 34 23.30 -12.31 7.44
C CYS A 34 22.79 -10.87 7.35
N SER A 35 23.70 -9.93 7.12
CA SER A 35 23.46 -8.52 6.86
C SER A 35 22.24 -8.33 5.95
N GLY A 36 21.14 -7.85 6.54
CA GLY A 36 19.83 -7.78 5.91
C GLY A 36 19.83 -6.85 4.70
N VAL A 37 19.64 -7.45 3.52
CA VAL A 37 19.26 -6.70 2.32
C VAL A 37 17.88 -6.08 2.59
N LYS A 38 17.84 -4.76 2.82
CA LYS A 38 16.59 -4.00 2.89
C LYS A 38 15.92 -4.02 1.52
N MET A 39 15.02 -4.98 1.29
CA MET A 39 14.27 -5.06 0.04
C MET A 39 13.12 -4.04 0.08
N VAL A 40 13.34 -2.87 -0.52
CA VAL A 40 12.27 -1.92 -0.87
C VAL A 40 11.64 -2.40 -2.17
N TYR A 41 10.32 -2.31 -2.29
CA TYR A 41 9.62 -2.60 -3.54
C TYR A 41 9.61 -1.34 -4.41
N HIS A 42 10.18 -1.46 -5.60
CA HIS A 42 10.22 -0.42 -6.62
C HIS A 42 9.07 -0.62 -7.61
N SER A 43 8.74 0.45 -8.32
CA SER A 43 7.75 0.39 -9.39
C SER A 43 8.26 -0.47 -10.55
N SER A 44 7.39 -1.29 -11.13
CA SER A 44 7.73 -2.05 -12.34
C SER A 44 7.63 -1.19 -13.62
N PHE A 45 7.03 0.01 -13.53
CA PHE A 45 6.96 0.94 -14.64
C PHE A 45 8.35 1.50 -14.97
N VAL A 46 8.73 1.34 -16.24
CA VAL A 46 9.99 1.82 -16.79
C VAL A 46 9.79 3.17 -17.45
N ASP A 47 10.89 3.94 -17.54
CA ASP A 47 10.94 5.19 -18.29
C ASP A 47 10.85 4.89 -19.79
N GLU A 48 9.65 4.82 -20.34
CA GLU A 48 9.45 4.69 -21.78
C GLU A 48 9.69 6.03 -22.49
N GLU A 49 10.33 5.97 -23.66
CA GLU A 49 10.51 7.13 -24.53
C GLU A 49 9.13 7.64 -25.02
N GLY A 50 8.89 8.95 -24.88
CA GLY A 50 7.62 9.57 -25.29
C GLY A 50 6.58 9.74 -24.18
N VAL A 51 6.81 9.21 -22.97
CA VAL A 51 5.93 9.49 -21.82
C VAL A 51 6.11 10.94 -21.38
N THR A 52 5.01 11.69 -21.33
CA THR A 52 4.99 13.07 -20.80
C THR A 52 5.52 13.08 -19.38
N LYS A 53 6.47 13.98 -19.08
CA LYS A 53 7.02 14.16 -17.74
C LYS A 53 6.69 15.55 -17.19
N ALA A 54 6.47 15.64 -15.89
CA ALA A 54 6.36 16.91 -15.16
C ALA A 54 7.06 16.77 -13.80
N CYS A 55 7.82 17.79 -13.41
CA CYS A 55 8.61 17.80 -12.17
C CYS A 55 9.55 16.57 -12.03
N GLY A 56 10.02 16.05 -13.16
CA GLY A 56 10.87 14.86 -13.24
C GLY A 56 10.15 13.54 -12.92
N CYS A 57 8.82 13.49 -13.02
CA CYS A 57 7.97 12.31 -12.89
C CYS A 57 7.21 12.01 -14.18
N PRO A 58 6.98 10.72 -14.52
CA PRO A 58 6.20 10.34 -15.67
C PRO A 58 4.70 10.48 -15.38
N LEU A 59 3.91 11.00 -16.33
CA LEU A 59 2.45 10.97 -16.25
C LEU A 59 1.96 9.59 -16.69
N LEU A 60 2.03 8.62 -15.78
CA LEU A 60 1.63 7.24 -16.05
C LEU A 60 0.12 7.12 -16.30
N PRO A 61 -0.31 6.23 -17.22
CA PRO A 61 -1.71 5.95 -17.46
C PRO A 61 -2.42 5.39 -16.21
N LEU A 62 -3.69 5.75 -16.02
CA LEU A 62 -4.50 5.30 -14.88
C LEU A 62 -5.79 4.64 -15.37
N LYS A 63 -6.24 3.60 -14.66
CA LYS A 63 -7.62 3.08 -14.83
C LYS A 63 -8.58 3.94 -14.01
N SER A 64 -8.85 5.16 -14.48
CA SER A 64 -9.65 6.13 -13.75
C SER A 64 -10.79 6.68 -14.60
N HIS A 65 -11.92 6.98 -13.95
CA HIS A 65 -13.03 7.75 -14.53
C HIS A 65 -12.96 9.24 -14.14
N ILE A 66 -11.97 9.62 -13.33
CA ILE A 66 -11.78 10.98 -12.83
C ILE A 66 -11.13 11.82 -13.93
N LYS A 67 -11.65 13.03 -14.14
CA LYS A 67 -11.08 13.97 -15.11
C LYS A 67 -9.69 14.42 -14.66
N GLY A 68 -8.73 14.38 -15.59
CA GLY A 68 -7.39 14.90 -15.33
C GLY A 68 -6.43 14.61 -16.49
N PRO A 69 -5.16 15.00 -16.34
CA PRO A 69 -4.17 14.91 -17.41
C PRO A 69 -3.55 13.51 -17.58
N ALA A 70 -3.86 12.54 -16.71
CA ALA A 70 -3.36 11.18 -16.86
C ALA A 70 -3.91 10.54 -18.14
N PRO A 71 -3.06 9.87 -18.94
CA PRO A 71 -3.55 9.02 -20.02
C PRO A 71 -4.48 7.93 -19.49
N VAL A 72 -5.42 7.49 -20.32
CA VAL A 72 -6.36 6.43 -19.93
C VAL A 72 -5.66 5.07 -20.09
N SER A 73 -5.70 4.25 -19.04
CA SER A 73 -5.27 2.85 -19.08
C SER A 73 -6.45 1.90 -19.26
N ASN A 74 -6.19 0.72 -19.81
CA ASN A 74 -7.17 -0.37 -19.86
C ASN A 74 -7.45 -0.88 -18.45
N GLN A 75 -8.71 -1.21 -18.14
CA GLN A 75 -9.12 -1.66 -16.80
C GLN A 75 -8.45 -2.96 -16.34
N ASP A 76 -8.04 -3.82 -17.28
CA ASP A 76 -7.40 -5.11 -16.99
C ASP A 76 -5.91 -4.99 -16.68
N ARG A 77 -5.30 -3.82 -16.92
CA ARG A 77 -3.88 -3.59 -16.65
C ARG A 77 -3.68 -3.01 -15.25
N THR A 78 -2.63 -3.47 -14.58
CA THR A 78 -2.14 -2.86 -13.35
C THR A 78 -1.69 -1.43 -13.64
N ASP A 79 -2.05 -0.48 -12.79
CA ASP A 79 -1.52 0.89 -12.81
C ASP A 79 -0.68 1.19 -11.55
N ILE A 80 -0.10 2.40 -11.50
CA ILE A 80 0.78 2.81 -10.40
C ILE A 80 0.06 2.89 -9.05
N VAL A 81 -1.27 3.10 -9.04
CA VAL A 81 -2.06 3.13 -7.81
C VAL A 81 -2.21 1.72 -7.24
N ASP A 82 -2.43 0.72 -8.11
CA ASP A 82 -2.46 -0.68 -7.69
C ASP A 82 -1.11 -1.13 -7.11
N GLU A 83 0.01 -0.76 -7.75
CA GLU A 83 1.36 -1.03 -7.22
C GLU A 83 1.54 -0.39 -5.85
N ALA A 84 1.17 0.89 -5.70
CA ALA A 84 1.32 1.60 -4.45
C ALA A 84 0.54 0.96 -3.30
N ILE A 85 -0.72 0.56 -3.53
CA ILE A 85 -1.52 -0.14 -2.52
C ILE A 85 -0.91 -1.51 -2.21
N THR A 86 -0.47 -2.26 -3.23
CA THR A 86 0.12 -3.59 -3.08
C THR A 86 1.41 -3.53 -2.26
N PHE A 87 2.29 -2.58 -2.54
CA PHE A 87 3.60 -2.45 -1.90
C PHE A 87 3.55 -1.66 -0.58
N PHE A 88 2.48 -0.93 -0.30
CA PHE A 88 2.37 -0.02 0.85
C PHE A 88 2.81 -0.66 2.18
N ARG A 89 2.26 -1.83 2.51
CA ARG A 89 2.50 -2.48 3.82
C ARG A 89 3.97 -2.82 4.05
N ALA A 90 4.73 -3.07 2.98
CA ALA A 90 6.17 -3.25 3.07
C ALA A 90 6.90 -1.90 3.05
N ASN A 91 6.59 -1.05 2.08
CA ASN A 91 7.31 0.20 1.83
C ASN A 91 7.19 1.22 2.96
N VAL A 92 6.07 1.24 3.70
CA VAL A 92 5.82 2.18 4.81
C VAL A 92 6.83 2.07 5.97
N PHE A 93 7.55 0.94 6.09
CA PHE A 93 8.56 0.74 7.14
C PHE A 93 9.91 1.39 6.83
N PHE A 94 10.15 1.77 5.58
CA PHE A 94 11.46 2.25 5.15
C PHE A 94 11.58 3.76 5.36
N ARG A 95 12.70 4.17 5.95
CA ARG A 95 13.07 5.59 6.13
C ARG A 95 13.81 6.15 4.93
N ASN A 96 14.54 5.29 4.23
CA ASN A 96 15.32 5.62 3.04
C ASN A 96 14.74 4.79 1.89
N PHE A 97 14.51 5.44 0.76
CA PHE A 97 14.03 4.83 -0.47
C PHE A 97 15.04 5.19 -1.55
N ASP A 98 15.74 4.20 -2.09
CA ASP A 98 16.65 4.41 -3.21
C ASP A 98 15.83 4.54 -4.51
N ILE A 99 16.13 5.50 -5.37
CA ILE A 99 15.31 5.78 -6.55
C ILE A 99 15.96 5.10 -7.75
N LYS A 100 15.28 4.11 -8.34
CA LYS A 100 15.80 3.37 -9.49
C LYS A 100 15.18 3.81 -10.81
N SER A 101 13.96 4.34 -10.78
CA SER A 101 13.26 4.86 -11.96
C SER A 101 12.52 6.16 -11.65
N SER A 102 12.06 6.87 -12.68
CA SER A 102 11.23 8.07 -12.45
C SER A 102 9.85 7.71 -11.89
N ALA A 103 9.36 6.49 -12.13
CA ALA A 103 8.12 5.97 -11.56
C ALA A 103 8.20 5.73 -10.04
N ASP A 104 9.39 5.43 -9.49
CA ASP A 104 9.58 5.30 -8.04
C ASP A 104 9.21 6.59 -7.29
N LYS A 105 9.38 7.77 -7.91
CA LYS A 105 8.97 9.04 -7.31
C LYS A 105 7.45 9.11 -7.08
N LEU A 106 6.67 8.59 -8.04
CA LEU A 106 5.22 8.46 -7.88
C LEU A 106 4.86 7.41 -6.83
N LEU A 107 5.58 6.29 -6.80
CA LEU A 107 5.38 5.25 -5.78
C LEU A 107 5.64 5.78 -4.36
N ILE A 108 6.69 6.58 -4.17
CA ILE A 108 7.00 7.27 -2.90
C ILE A 108 5.87 8.25 -2.55
N TYR A 109 5.42 9.08 -3.50
CA TYR A 109 4.33 10.02 -3.28
C TYR A 109 3.03 9.32 -2.87
N LEU A 110 2.65 8.25 -3.56
CA LEU A 110 1.45 7.47 -3.26
C LEU A 110 1.57 6.74 -1.93
N THR A 111 2.74 6.18 -1.61
CA THR A 111 2.99 5.54 -0.30
C THR A 111 2.79 6.54 0.84
N PHE A 112 3.32 7.76 0.68
CA PHE A 112 3.06 8.85 1.62
C PHE A 112 1.57 9.20 1.68
N TYR A 113 0.91 9.39 0.54
CA TYR A 113 -0.51 9.76 0.50
C TYR A 113 -1.40 8.70 1.16
N ILE A 114 -1.13 7.41 0.93
CA ILE A 114 -1.83 6.31 1.61
C ILE A 114 -1.62 6.41 3.13
N ASN A 115 -0.41 6.76 3.60
CA ASN A 115 -0.16 6.97 5.03
C ASN A 115 -1.00 8.14 5.60
N VAL A 116 -1.10 9.26 4.88
CA VAL A 116 -2.00 10.39 5.25
C VAL A 116 -3.46 9.96 5.26
N ALA A 117 -3.90 9.22 4.24
CA ALA A 117 -5.28 8.75 4.13
C ALA A 117 -5.66 7.78 5.25
N LEU A 118 -4.80 6.83 5.59
CA LEU A 118 -5.01 5.93 6.73
C LEU A 118 -5.04 6.70 8.05
N LYS A 119 -4.24 7.77 8.19
CA LYS A 119 -4.29 8.64 9.36
C LYS A 119 -5.64 9.35 9.46
N ARG A 120 -6.17 9.85 8.35
CA ARG A 120 -7.51 10.46 8.28
C ARG A 120 -8.62 9.46 8.64
N LEU A 121 -8.46 8.20 8.26
CA LEU A 121 -9.42 7.12 8.53
C LEU A 121 -9.34 6.53 9.95
N GLU A 122 -8.28 6.80 10.73
CA GLU A 122 -8.04 6.18 12.05
C GLU A 122 -9.23 6.34 13.03
N GLY A 123 -9.97 7.46 12.91
CA GLY A 123 -11.14 7.78 13.74
C GLY A 123 -12.49 7.36 13.17
N CYS A 124 -12.56 7.00 11.89
CA CYS A 124 -13.83 6.74 11.19
C CYS A 124 -14.33 5.32 11.49
N ARG A 125 -15.47 5.21 12.17
CA ARG A 125 -16.00 3.91 12.64
C ARG A 125 -16.87 3.22 11.62
N THR A 126 -17.42 3.97 10.67
CA THR A 126 -18.28 3.44 9.60
C THR A 126 -17.69 3.71 8.23
N LEU A 127 -18.07 2.91 7.23
CA LEU A 127 -17.71 3.15 5.84
C LEU A 127 -18.18 4.52 5.36
N ALA A 128 -19.39 4.96 5.73
CA ALA A 128 -19.92 6.25 5.32
C ALA A 128 -19.07 7.43 5.82
N GLU A 129 -18.66 7.39 7.09
CA GLU A 129 -17.73 8.38 7.66
C GLU A 129 -16.38 8.36 6.94
N GLY A 130 -15.83 7.16 6.71
CA GLY A 130 -14.56 6.99 6.02
C GLY A 130 -14.59 7.51 4.60
N THR A 131 -15.64 7.20 3.85
CA THR A 131 -15.87 7.68 2.48
C THR A 131 -15.91 9.20 2.44
N LYS A 132 -16.68 9.85 3.33
CA LYS A 132 -16.71 11.32 3.40
C LYS A 132 -15.32 11.90 3.73
N ALA A 133 -14.62 11.31 4.70
CA ALA A 133 -13.33 11.81 5.16
C ALA A 133 -12.24 11.72 4.08
N ILE A 134 -12.22 10.64 3.31
CA ILE A 134 -11.21 10.41 2.27
C ILE A 134 -11.51 11.15 0.97
N ILE A 135 -12.79 11.29 0.59
CA ILE A 135 -13.20 12.13 -0.55
C ILE A 135 -12.77 13.58 -0.29
N ASN A 136 -13.04 14.09 0.91
CA ASN A 136 -12.60 15.43 1.29
C ASN A 136 -11.08 15.57 1.19
N LEU A 137 -10.31 14.57 1.66
CA LEU A 137 -8.85 14.55 1.55
C LEU A 137 -8.36 14.55 0.09
N GLY A 138 -9.02 13.82 -0.80
CA GLY A 138 -8.69 13.79 -2.23
C GLY A 138 -8.89 15.14 -2.93
N LEU A 139 -9.85 15.93 -2.45
CA LEU A 139 -10.21 17.25 -2.99
C LEU A 139 -9.39 18.42 -2.42
N GLU A 140 -8.67 18.21 -1.32
CA GLU A 140 -7.79 19.21 -0.71
C GLU A 140 -6.73 19.73 -1.70
N ASP A 141 -6.30 20.99 -1.51
CA ASP A 141 -5.28 21.60 -2.35
C ASP A 141 -3.97 20.80 -2.32
N VAL A 142 -3.42 20.57 -3.51
CA VAL A 142 -2.27 19.69 -3.71
C VAL A 142 -1.04 20.56 -3.94
N PRO A 143 -0.11 20.75 -2.98
CA PRO A 143 1.12 21.50 -3.23
C PRO A 143 2.01 20.76 -4.23
N VAL A 144 2.81 21.51 -4.99
CA VAL A 144 3.80 20.98 -5.93
C VAL A 144 5.23 21.38 -5.52
N PRO A 145 6.30 20.81 -6.11
CA PRO A 145 7.67 21.09 -5.71
C PRO A 145 7.99 22.59 -5.75
N GLY A 146 8.56 23.10 -4.66
CA GLY A 146 8.86 24.52 -4.48
C GLY A 146 7.79 25.32 -3.72
N GLU A 147 6.60 24.76 -3.52
CA GLU A 147 5.54 25.39 -2.72
C GLU A 147 5.59 25.01 -1.25
N SER A 148 5.06 25.89 -0.40
CA SER A 148 4.87 25.60 1.02
C SER A 148 3.96 24.39 1.20
N GLY A 149 4.37 23.48 2.09
CA GLY A 149 3.62 22.24 2.36
C GLY A 149 3.96 21.06 1.45
N PHE A 150 4.82 21.21 0.43
CA PHE A 150 5.29 20.06 -0.34
C PHE A 150 6.25 19.19 0.51
N PRO A 151 5.95 17.90 0.74
CA PRO A 151 6.60 17.11 1.80
C PRO A 151 7.95 16.51 1.41
N PHE A 152 8.40 16.66 0.16
CA PHE A 152 9.58 15.96 -0.36
C PHE A 152 10.68 16.93 -0.87
N PRO A 153 11.58 17.39 0.01
CA PRO A 153 12.67 18.27 -0.41
C PRO A 153 13.64 17.51 -1.34
N GLY A 154 13.94 18.09 -2.51
CA GLY A 154 14.94 17.59 -3.45
C GLY A 154 14.59 16.31 -4.22
N LEU A 155 13.48 15.64 -3.89
CA LEU A 155 13.07 14.40 -4.57
C LEU A 155 12.51 14.66 -5.99
N PHE A 156 11.79 15.77 -6.14
CA PHE A 156 11.15 16.19 -7.38
C PHE A 156 11.87 17.40 -7.95
N ALA A 157 11.94 17.48 -9.28
CA ALA A 157 12.47 18.66 -9.93
C ALA A 157 11.49 19.82 -9.73
N LEU A 158 12.01 21.05 -9.60
CA LEU A 158 11.18 22.24 -9.58
C LEU A 158 10.50 22.42 -10.95
N PRO A 159 9.23 22.84 -10.98
CA PRO A 159 8.55 23.14 -12.22
C PRO A 159 9.27 24.27 -12.95
N GLN A 160 9.53 24.09 -14.25
CA GLN A 160 10.20 25.06 -15.12
C GLN A 160 9.24 26.15 -15.62
N SER A 161 7.94 25.93 -15.49
CA SER A 161 6.91 26.89 -15.88
C SER A 161 5.63 26.73 -15.05
N ARG A 162 4.80 27.77 -15.04
CA ARG A 162 3.45 27.71 -14.45
C ARG A 162 2.57 26.63 -15.11
N LYS A 163 2.74 26.40 -16.41
CA LYS A 163 2.01 25.35 -17.13
C LYS A 163 2.39 23.96 -16.61
N GLU A 164 3.68 23.72 -16.36
CA GLU A 164 4.16 22.46 -15.78
C GLU A 164 3.68 22.28 -14.33
N SER A 165 3.70 23.35 -13.53
CA SER A 165 3.22 23.28 -12.15
C SER A 165 1.72 22.95 -12.08
N GLU A 166 0.89 23.56 -12.94
CA GLU A 166 -0.54 23.25 -13.05
C GLU A 166 -0.78 21.83 -13.60
N LEU A 167 -0.01 21.39 -14.60
CA LEU A 167 -0.08 20.03 -15.12
C LEU A 167 0.21 19.00 -14.03
N PHE A 168 1.31 19.18 -13.30
CA PHE A 168 1.71 18.26 -12.23
C PHE A 168 0.70 18.28 -11.08
N ARG A 169 0.21 19.45 -10.68
CA ARG A 169 -0.83 19.57 -9.65
C ARG A 169 -2.09 18.79 -10.02
N ASN A 170 -2.57 18.98 -11.25
CA ASN A 170 -3.78 18.32 -11.73
C ASN A 170 -3.60 16.80 -11.82
N TYR A 171 -2.41 16.33 -12.22
CA TYR A 171 -2.07 14.92 -12.20
C TYR A 171 -2.06 14.35 -10.78
N LEU A 172 -1.39 15.04 -9.84
CA LEU A 172 -1.33 14.65 -8.44
C LEU A 172 -2.73 14.63 -7.79
N LYS A 173 -3.61 15.56 -8.16
CA LYS A 173 -5.00 15.58 -7.71
C LYS A 173 -5.77 14.35 -8.21
N GLN A 174 -5.66 14.05 -9.51
CA GLN A 174 -6.31 12.89 -10.10
C GLN A 174 -5.87 11.57 -9.45
N ILE A 175 -4.56 11.35 -9.24
CA ILE A 175 -4.08 10.13 -8.57
C ILE A 175 -4.51 10.04 -7.10
N ARG A 176 -4.65 11.17 -6.39
CA ARG A 176 -5.13 11.20 -4.99
C ARG A 176 -6.58 10.77 -4.90
N GLU A 177 -7.44 11.32 -5.76
CA GLU A 177 -8.86 10.97 -5.80
C GLU A 177 -9.04 9.48 -6.17
N GLU A 178 -8.29 8.98 -7.16
CA GLU A 178 -8.33 7.57 -7.56
C GLU A 178 -7.83 6.64 -6.42
N THR A 179 -6.71 7.01 -5.79
CA THR A 179 -6.16 6.27 -4.65
C THR A 179 -7.13 6.25 -3.48
N SER A 180 -7.82 7.37 -3.21
CA SER A 180 -8.82 7.47 -2.15
C SER A 180 -9.97 6.48 -2.34
N GLY A 181 -10.52 6.42 -3.56
CA GLY A 181 -11.59 5.48 -3.90
C GLY A 181 -11.17 4.03 -3.71
N ARG A 182 -9.98 3.67 -4.23
CA ARG A 182 -9.48 2.29 -4.13
C ARG A 182 -9.06 1.91 -2.72
N LEU A 183 -8.51 2.84 -1.94
CA LEU A 183 -8.05 2.57 -0.57
C LEU A 183 -9.21 2.19 0.36
N LEU A 184 -10.42 2.74 0.15
CA LEU A 184 -11.60 2.37 0.94
C LEU A 184 -11.88 0.86 0.90
N SER A 185 -11.69 0.23 -0.27
CA SER A 185 -11.94 -1.19 -0.46
C SER A 185 -11.05 -2.11 0.38
N VAL A 186 -9.86 -1.62 0.79
CA VAL A 186 -8.92 -2.37 1.63
C VAL A 186 -8.96 -1.92 3.10
N ALA A 187 -9.29 -0.64 3.33
CA ALA A 187 -9.39 -0.04 4.66
C ALA A 187 -10.68 -0.42 5.41
N TYR A 188 -11.72 -0.82 4.68
CA TYR A 188 -12.97 -1.33 5.24
C TYR A 188 -13.26 -2.75 4.76
N ARG A 189 -13.93 -3.53 5.59
CA ARG A 189 -14.43 -4.86 5.21
C ARG A 189 -15.75 -4.72 4.42
N PRO A 190 -16.18 -5.76 3.69
CA PRO A 190 -17.47 -5.76 3.00
C PRO A 190 -18.67 -5.45 3.91
N ASN A 191 -18.58 -5.79 5.20
CA ASN A 191 -19.61 -5.46 6.20
C ASN A 191 -19.56 -4.00 6.71
N GLY A 192 -18.75 -3.14 6.11
CA GLY A 192 -18.62 -1.72 6.46
C GLY A 192 -17.77 -1.44 7.71
N THR A 193 -17.21 -2.46 8.35
CA THR A 193 -16.36 -2.28 9.55
C THR A 193 -14.92 -1.94 9.19
N PRO A 194 -14.20 -1.15 10.02
CA PRO A 194 -12.82 -0.79 9.76
C PRO A 194 -11.87 -2.00 9.79
N ASN A 195 -10.95 -2.07 8.83
CA ASN A 195 -9.95 -3.13 8.73
C ASN A 195 -8.72 -2.80 9.58
N LYS A 196 -8.67 -3.36 10.80
CA LYS A 196 -7.55 -3.15 11.74
C LYS A 196 -6.17 -3.45 11.16
N TRP A 197 -6.07 -4.37 10.19
CA TRP A 197 -4.78 -4.75 9.58
C TRP A 197 -4.23 -3.67 8.66
N TRP A 198 -5.09 -2.80 8.12
CA TRP A 198 -4.68 -1.62 7.37
C TRP A 198 -4.56 -0.40 8.28
N LEU A 199 -5.53 -0.17 9.16
CA LEU A 199 -5.52 1.01 10.04
C LEU A 199 -4.42 0.97 11.11
N ALA A 200 -3.85 -0.19 11.43
CA ALA A 200 -2.66 -0.28 12.29
C ALA A 200 -1.46 0.53 11.77
N PHE A 201 -1.41 0.82 10.46
CA PHE A 201 -0.35 1.61 9.85
C PHE A 201 -0.56 3.13 9.97
N ALA A 202 -1.73 3.60 10.41
CA ALA A 202 -2.05 5.02 10.55
C ALA A 202 -1.08 5.79 11.48
N LYS A 203 -0.49 5.11 12.48
CA LYS A 203 0.47 5.72 13.42
C LYS A 203 1.92 5.69 12.93
N ARG A 204 2.19 5.03 11.80
CA ARG A 204 3.53 4.99 11.21
C ARG A 204 3.77 6.28 10.42
N LYS A 205 5.04 6.68 10.35
CA LYS A 205 5.49 7.79 9.50
C LYS A 205 6.35 7.21 8.39
N PHE A 206 5.95 7.41 7.14
CA PHE A 206 6.78 7.06 5.99
C PHE A 206 7.89 8.11 5.81
N MET A 207 9.14 7.66 5.61
CA MET A 207 10.32 8.53 5.44
C MET A 207 10.53 9.61 6.52
N ASN A 208 9.99 9.39 7.73
CA ASN A 208 9.93 10.38 8.82
C ASN A 208 9.23 11.71 8.44
N ILE A 209 8.47 11.72 7.35
CA ILE A 209 7.70 12.90 6.93
C ILE A 209 6.59 13.10 7.96
N ILE A 210 6.46 14.34 8.43
CA ILE A 210 5.37 14.73 9.32
C ILE A 210 4.13 14.88 8.45
N VAL A 211 3.17 13.99 8.66
CA VAL A 211 1.83 14.13 8.10
C VAL A 211 1.17 15.33 8.80
N PRO A 212 0.75 16.37 8.05
CA PRO A 212 0.03 17.50 8.63
C PRO A 212 -1.37 17.10 9.12
#